data_AF-A0AAE4JAE5-F1
#
_entry.id   AF-A0AAE4JAE5-F1
#
_cell.length_a   1.000
_cell.length_b   1.000
_cell.length_c   1.000
_cell.angle_alpha   90.00
_cell.angle_beta   90.00
_cell.angle_gamma   90.00
#
_symmetry.space_group_name_H-M   'P 1'
#
loop_
_entity.id
_entity.type
_entity.pdbx_description
1 polymer ?
#
loop_
_entity_poly.entity_id
_entity_poly.type
_entity_poly.pdbx_seq_one_letter_code
_entity_poly.pdbx_strand_id
1 'polypeptide(L)'
;MRRRTLAVLLAISFPVLAGCGGTPVDGVAAASPPVPVTSSSSSPAPVSSSSSPAPSTSRPAPPPTPTPPSATPVRNCRTPEFTTSDPDGGWTDGGYYVHNNMWNAGEAGPETLRACAYDNWYVDSTQPDSTSVKTYPNVHKDINNQNGKPFNDYSVIKSTFAGRGPGVGIYDVAYDLWLNGVGNGAGVSELMVWTENRKQVPAGDKLTTYTAGGFTYDVWADDEGYVAFVSRSTQYSGSVDLKAMIAWAIGKGLIPPNPTINQIGYGIEFCSTGGGKARFTLSDFSVTMS
;
A
#
# COMPACT_ATOMS: atom_id res chain seq x y z
N MET A 1 -37.05 -24.84 -25.56
CA MET A 1 -36.43 -23.54 -25.90
C MET A 1 -36.00 -22.83 -24.62
N ARG A 2 -34.73 -22.90 -24.23
CA ARG A 2 -34.18 -22.11 -23.10
C ARG A 2 -33.36 -20.97 -23.69
N ARG A 3 -33.80 -19.73 -23.46
CA ARG A 3 -33.06 -18.51 -23.79
C ARG A 3 -31.83 -18.43 -22.90
N ARG A 4 -30.64 -18.37 -23.51
CA ARG A 4 -29.39 -18.00 -22.84
C ARG A 4 -29.33 -16.48 -22.81
N THR A 5 -29.30 -15.91 -21.62
CA THR A 5 -29.01 -14.48 -21.41
C THR A 5 -27.51 -14.31 -21.58
N LEU A 6 -27.11 -13.54 -22.58
CA LEU A 6 -25.73 -13.18 -22.86
C LEU A 6 -25.33 -12.07 -21.88
N ALA A 7 -24.47 -12.37 -20.91
CA ALA A 7 -23.83 -11.34 -20.10
C ALA A 7 -22.71 -10.74 -20.96
N VAL A 8 -22.86 -9.47 -21.32
CA VAL A 8 -21.82 -8.69 -21.97
C VAL A 8 -20.84 -8.27 -20.88
N LEU A 9 -19.70 -8.96 -20.78
CA LEU A 9 -18.54 -8.44 -20.08
C LEU A 9 -17.84 -7.45 -21.01
N LEU A 10 -17.82 -6.17 -20.63
CA LEU A 10 -16.94 -5.19 -21.25
C LEU A 10 -15.51 -5.53 -20.81
N ALA A 11 -14.70 -6.03 -21.73
CA ALA A 11 -13.25 -6.01 -21.58
C ALA A 11 -12.80 -4.54 -21.68
N ILE A 12 -12.35 -3.97 -20.57
CA ILE A 12 -11.79 -2.62 -20.54
C ILE A 12 -10.29 -2.78 -20.82
N SER A 13 -9.89 -2.46 -22.05
CA SER A 13 -8.47 -2.38 -22.42
C SER A 13 -7.88 -1.10 -21.81
N PHE A 14 -6.88 -1.28 -20.94
CA PHE A 14 -6.11 -0.18 -20.35
C PHE A 14 -4.95 0.22 -21.28
N PRO A 15 -4.89 1.48 -21.76
CA PRO A 15 -3.66 2.00 -22.35
C PRO A 15 -2.68 2.44 -21.25
N VAL A 16 -1.40 2.18 -21.53
CA VAL A 16 -0.22 2.43 -20.70
C VAL A 16 -0.01 3.93 -20.45
N LEU A 17 0.11 4.32 -19.18
CA LEU A 17 0.84 5.52 -18.75
C LEU A 17 1.47 5.29 -17.37
N ALA A 18 2.69 4.77 -17.37
CA ALA A 18 3.65 4.99 -16.29
C ALA A 18 5.04 5.05 -16.94
N GLY A 19 5.33 6.18 -17.57
CA GLY A 19 6.65 6.48 -18.13
C GLY A 19 7.58 6.96 -17.03
N CYS A 20 8.50 6.12 -16.56
CA CYS A 20 9.60 6.53 -15.70
C CYS A 20 10.78 7.04 -16.56
N GLY A 21 10.97 8.37 -16.66
CA GLY A 21 12.28 8.97 -16.97
C GLY A 21 13.03 9.24 -15.66
N GLY A 22 14.36 9.33 -15.55
CA GLY A 22 15.50 9.20 -16.46
C GLY A 22 16.78 9.20 -15.58
N THR A 23 17.91 8.88 -16.19
CA THR A 23 19.24 8.58 -15.62
C THR A 23 19.89 9.64 -14.70
N PRO A 24 20.91 9.26 -13.89
CA PRO A 24 21.53 10.13 -12.87
C PRO A 24 22.57 11.09 -13.46
N VAL A 25 22.61 12.32 -12.93
CA VAL A 25 23.71 13.27 -13.20
C VAL A 25 24.68 13.31 -12.03
N ASP A 26 25.93 12.97 -12.35
CA ASP A 26 27.10 13.11 -11.49
C ASP A 26 27.34 14.57 -11.07
N GLY A 27 27.86 14.73 -9.85
CA GLY A 27 28.05 16.02 -9.20
C GLY A 27 29.20 16.87 -9.75
N VAL A 28 29.14 18.16 -9.40
CA VAL A 28 30.33 19.00 -9.26
C VAL A 28 30.15 19.87 -8.02
N ALA A 29 31.16 19.84 -7.15
CA ALA A 29 31.28 20.57 -5.91
C ALA A 29 31.43 22.08 -6.11
N ALA A 30 31.00 22.86 -5.11
CA ALA A 30 31.55 24.19 -4.86
C ALA A 30 31.67 24.44 -3.35
N ALA A 31 32.89 24.79 -2.94
CA ALA A 31 33.33 25.01 -1.58
C ALA A 31 32.94 26.39 -1.02
N SER A 32 32.94 26.54 0.31
CA SER A 32 33.16 27.83 0.98
C SER A 32 33.90 27.63 2.32
N PRO A 33 34.89 28.50 2.67
CA PRO A 33 35.78 28.32 3.83
C PRO A 33 35.37 29.29 5.00
N PRO A 34 36.18 29.59 6.05
CA PRO A 34 35.91 29.05 7.39
C PRO A 34 35.86 30.11 8.55
N VAL A 35 35.35 29.69 9.73
CA VAL A 35 35.50 30.14 11.16
C VAL A 35 35.66 31.66 11.54
N PRO A 36 35.23 32.12 12.75
CA PRO A 36 36.06 31.89 13.94
C PRO A 36 35.32 31.62 15.27
N VAL A 37 36.11 30.96 16.13
CA VAL A 37 35.92 30.64 17.55
C VAL A 37 35.97 31.92 18.40
N THR A 38 35.19 31.98 19.47
CA THR A 38 35.54 32.79 20.65
C THR A 38 35.21 32.05 21.94
N SER A 39 36.17 32.08 22.84
CA SER A 39 36.22 31.40 24.13
C SER A 39 35.96 32.37 25.29
N SER A 40 35.29 31.83 26.33
CA SER A 40 35.41 32.11 27.77
C SER A 40 35.21 33.54 28.34
N SER A 41 34.33 33.67 29.33
CA SER A 41 34.74 34.04 30.70
C SER A 41 33.63 33.84 31.75
N SER A 42 34.08 33.55 32.96
CA SER A 42 33.42 33.21 34.23
C SER A 42 32.99 34.41 35.07
N SER A 43 31.94 34.28 35.92
CA SER A 43 31.91 34.73 37.34
C SER A 43 30.50 34.56 38.00
N PRO A 44 30.31 34.70 39.34
CA PRO A 44 29.65 33.68 40.16
C PRO A 44 28.24 34.04 40.67
N ALA A 45 27.61 33.03 41.27
CA ALA A 45 26.29 33.01 41.87
C ALA A 45 26.10 33.94 43.09
N PRO A 46 24.84 34.31 43.40
CA PRO A 46 24.40 34.53 44.76
C PRO A 46 23.52 33.37 45.26
N VAL A 47 23.80 32.98 46.51
CA VAL A 47 23.08 31.99 47.29
C VAL A 47 21.74 32.59 47.72
N SER A 48 20.65 31.83 47.56
CA SER A 48 19.38 32.13 48.22
C SER A 48 18.75 30.83 48.69
N SER A 49 18.73 30.65 50.00
CA SER A 49 18.09 29.57 50.73
C SER A 49 16.58 29.72 50.68
N SER A 50 15.88 28.73 50.10
CA SER A 50 14.47 28.50 50.36
C SER A 50 14.22 27.00 50.52
N SER A 51 13.53 26.66 51.60
CA SER A 51 13.24 25.33 52.10
C SER A 51 12.29 24.56 51.17
N SER A 52 12.76 23.44 50.62
CA SER A 52 11.93 22.46 49.91
C SER A 52 11.11 21.61 50.88
N PRO A 53 9.82 21.36 50.62
CA PRO A 53 9.08 20.28 51.27
C PRO A 53 9.50 18.92 50.68
N ALA A 54 9.48 17.88 51.52
CA ALA A 54 9.93 16.53 51.21
C ALA A 54 9.16 15.91 50.02
N PRO A 55 9.85 15.28 49.04
CA PRO A 55 9.19 14.54 47.98
C PRO A 55 8.73 13.17 48.51
N SER A 56 7.42 12.95 48.49
CA SER A 56 6.81 11.64 48.65
C SER A 56 7.24 10.71 47.51
N THR A 57 7.98 9.66 47.85
CA THR A 57 8.48 8.64 46.92
C THR A 57 7.39 7.63 46.55
N SER A 58 6.47 8.00 45.65
CA SER A 58 5.72 7.00 44.88
C SER A 58 6.50 6.67 43.62
N ARG A 59 7.12 5.48 43.60
CA ARG A 59 7.77 4.90 42.43
C ARG A 59 6.75 4.82 41.28
N PRO A 60 6.99 5.42 40.10
CA PRO A 60 6.13 5.24 38.95
C PRO A 60 6.08 3.75 38.58
N ALA A 61 4.88 3.23 38.32
CA ALA A 61 4.72 1.88 37.79
C ALA A 61 5.51 1.76 36.47
N PRO A 62 6.23 0.66 36.24
CA PRO A 62 6.92 0.46 34.96
C PRO A 62 5.91 0.53 33.81
N PRO A 63 6.28 1.13 32.66
CA PRO A 63 5.40 1.16 31.49
C PRO A 63 5.00 -0.27 31.11
N PRO A 64 3.74 -0.51 30.70
CA PRO A 64 3.30 -1.84 30.32
C PRO A 64 4.19 -2.35 29.18
N THR A 65 4.72 -3.56 29.36
CA THR A 65 5.45 -4.26 28.31
C THR A 65 4.53 -4.37 27.09
N PRO A 66 4.97 -3.97 25.87
CA PRO A 66 4.15 -4.13 24.69
C PRO A 66 3.82 -5.61 24.51
N THR A 67 2.51 -5.92 24.46
CA THR A 67 2.03 -7.26 24.17
C THR A 67 2.62 -7.70 22.82
N PRO A 68 3.29 -8.87 22.73
CA PRO A 68 3.75 -9.39 21.46
C PRO A 68 2.56 -9.48 20.49
N PRO A 69 2.69 -9.04 19.23
CA PRO A 69 1.62 -9.20 18.27
C PRO A 69 1.23 -10.68 18.22
N SER A 70 -0.07 -10.96 18.36
CA SER A 70 -0.59 -12.32 18.18
C SER A 70 -0.21 -12.77 16.77
N ALA A 71 0.71 -13.73 16.68
CA ALA A 71 1.04 -14.37 15.43
C ALA A 71 -0.14 -15.27 15.05
N THR A 72 -1.06 -14.76 14.24
CA THR A 72 -2.07 -15.58 13.58
C THR A 72 -1.36 -16.71 12.83
N PRO A 73 -1.75 -17.98 12.99
CA PRO A 73 -1.13 -19.08 12.27
C PRO A 73 -1.19 -18.82 10.77
N VAL A 74 -0.04 -18.89 10.09
CA VAL A 74 0.04 -18.70 8.63
C VAL A 74 -0.80 -19.78 7.96
N ARG A 75 -1.94 -19.39 7.38
CA ARG A 75 -2.76 -20.29 6.56
C ARG A 75 -2.04 -20.49 5.23
N ASN A 76 -1.68 -21.73 4.94
CA ASN A 76 -1.03 -22.09 3.68
C ASN A 76 -2.07 -22.67 2.72
N CYS A 77 -2.20 -22.10 1.53
CA CYS A 77 -3.04 -22.67 0.48
C CYS A 77 -2.39 -23.93 -0.13
N ARG A 78 -2.88 -25.11 0.27
CA ARG A 78 -2.33 -26.42 -0.17
C ARG A 78 -3.12 -27.05 -1.32
N THR A 79 -4.43 -26.87 -1.32
CA THR A 79 -5.37 -27.44 -2.31
C THR A 79 -6.23 -26.31 -2.86
N PRO A 80 -5.76 -25.61 -3.90
CA PRO A 80 -6.50 -24.50 -4.50
C PRO A 80 -7.85 -24.97 -5.04
N GLU A 81 -8.91 -24.23 -4.74
CA GLU A 81 -10.23 -24.41 -5.36
C GLU A 81 -10.29 -23.76 -6.75
N PHE A 82 -9.49 -22.69 -6.92
CA PHE A 82 -9.38 -21.96 -8.17
C PHE A 82 -7.93 -21.86 -8.63
N THR A 83 -7.71 -21.95 -9.94
CA THR A 83 -6.41 -21.76 -10.59
C THR A 83 -6.63 -21.11 -11.95
N THR A 84 -5.88 -20.07 -12.25
CA THR A 84 -5.94 -19.40 -13.57
C THR A 84 -4.57 -18.91 -14.00
N SER A 85 -4.33 -18.98 -15.31
CA SER A 85 -3.23 -18.28 -16.00
C SER A 85 -3.76 -17.29 -17.04
N ASP A 86 -5.08 -17.10 -17.10
CA ASP A 86 -5.71 -16.09 -17.97
C ASP A 86 -5.35 -14.69 -17.43
N PRO A 87 -4.85 -13.77 -18.27
CA PRO A 87 -4.55 -12.39 -17.88
C PRO A 87 -5.66 -11.71 -17.07
N ASP A 88 -6.93 -11.93 -17.41
CA ASP A 88 -8.08 -11.31 -16.75
C ASP A 88 -8.87 -12.32 -15.89
N GLY A 89 -8.35 -13.53 -15.70
CA GLY A 89 -9.03 -14.57 -14.94
C GLY A 89 -9.15 -14.22 -13.46
N GLY A 90 -10.31 -14.53 -12.87
CA GLY A 90 -10.53 -14.35 -11.45
C GLY A 90 -11.67 -15.19 -10.89
N TRP A 91 -11.87 -15.08 -9.58
CA TRP A 91 -12.79 -15.90 -8.81
C TRP A 91 -13.44 -15.09 -7.69
N THR A 92 -14.77 -15.14 -7.62
CA THR A 92 -15.55 -14.55 -6.54
C THR A 92 -15.67 -15.52 -5.38
N ASP A 93 -15.26 -15.07 -4.19
CA ASP A 93 -15.41 -15.81 -2.93
C ASP A 93 -15.62 -14.82 -1.77
N GLY A 94 -16.48 -15.16 -0.80
CA GLY A 94 -16.69 -14.34 0.40
C GLY A 94 -17.18 -12.90 0.19
N GLY A 95 -17.70 -12.55 -0.99
CA GLY A 95 -18.05 -11.16 -1.33
C GLY A 95 -16.85 -10.31 -1.77
N TYR A 96 -15.75 -10.96 -2.17
CA TYR A 96 -14.55 -10.40 -2.76
C TYR A 96 -14.29 -11.06 -4.12
N TYR A 97 -13.38 -10.48 -4.89
CA TYR A 97 -12.89 -11.03 -6.15
C TYR A 97 -11.38 -11.17 -6.10
N VAL A 98 -10.88 -12.39 -6.33
CA VAL A 98 -9.45 -12.68 -6.48
C VAL A 98 -9.12 -12.65 -7.96
N HIS A 99 -8.19 -11.81 -8.36
CA HIS A 99 -7.93 -11.45 -9.76
C HIS A 99 -6.46 -11.68 -10.12
N ASN A 100 -6.21 -12.34 -11.24
CA ASN A 100 -4.85 -12.53 -11.75
C ASN A 100 -4.28 -11.23 -12.32
N ASN A 101 -5.15 -10.35 -12.85
CA ASN A 101 -4.87 -8.97 -13.23
C ASN A 101 -3.50 -8.72 -13.90
N MET A 102 -3.28 -9.36 -15.05
CA MET A 102 -2.13 -9.10 -15.90
C MET A 102 -2.45 -7.98 -16.90
N TRP A 103 -2.81 -6.80 -16.40
CA TRP A 103 -3.29 -5.69 -17.24
C TRP A 103 -2.27 -5.25 -18.30
N ASN A 104 -0.96 -5.41 -18.03
CA ASN A 104 0.11 -5.16 -19.00
C ASN A 104 0.61 -6.46 -19.68
N ALA A 105 -0.32 -7.36 -20.05
CA ALA A 105 0.00 -8.68 -20.61
C ALA A 105 0.91 -8.65 -21.86
N GLY A 106 0.98 -7.52 -22.58
CA GLY A 106 1.88 -7.34 -23.71
C GLY A 106 3.37 -7.28 -23.32
N GLU A 107 3.67 -6.86 -22.09
CA GLU A 107 5.03 -6.82 -21.54
C GLU A 107 5.26 -7.87 -20.45
N ALA A 108 4.19 -8.46 -19.91
CA ALA A 108 4.26 -9.42 -18.81
C ALA A 108 4.78 -10.79 -19.28
N GLY A 109 5.59 -11.42 -18.44
CA GLY A 109 5.88 -12.84 -18.55
C GLY A 109 4.78 -13.69 -17.88
N PRO A 110 4.93 -15.04 -17.89
CA PRO A 110 3.88 -15.93 -17.45
C PRO A 110 3.60 -15.81 -15.96
N GLU A 111 2.32 -15.85 -15.61
CA GLU A 111 1.82 -15.79 -14.24
C GLU A 111 0.70 -16.82 -14.03
N THR A 112 0.56 -17.34 -12.82
CA THR A 112 -0.53 -18.25 -12.48
C THR A 112 -0.97 -18.06 -11.04
N LEU A 113 -2.20 -17.59 -10.87
CA LEU A 113 -2.86 -17.42 -9.59
C LEU A 113 -3.53 -18.73 -9.14
N ARG A 114 -3.45 -19.01 -7.84
CA ARG A 114 -4.06 -20.16 -7.18
C ARG A 114 -4.69 -19.72 -5.86
N ALA A 115 -5.99 -19.94 -5.72
CA ALA A 115 -6.75 -19.51 -4.56
C ALA A 115 -7.42 -20.68 -3.85
N CYS A 116 -7.30 -20.70 -2.52
CA CYS A 116 -8.05 -21.59 -1.64
C CYS A 116 -9.24 -20.87 -1.00
N ALA A 117 -9.14 -19.56 -0.83
CA ALA A 117 -10.19 -18.63 -0.41
C ALA A 117 -9.78 -17.21 -0.82
N TYR A 118 -10.69 -16.25 -0.74
CA TYR A 118 -10.39 -14.84 -1.04
C TYR A 118 -9.25 -14.28 -0.17
N ASP A 119 -9.14 -14.75 1.07
CA ASP A 119 -8.14 -14.36 2.06
C ASP A 119 -6.99 -15.38 2.19
N ASN A 120 -6.87 -16.33 1.26
CA ASN A 120 -5.80 -17.32 1.24
C ASN A 120 -5.49 -17.81 -0.19
N TRP A 121 -4.53 -17.16 -0.82
CA TRP A 121 -4.14 -17.42 -2.21
C TRP A 121 -2.67 -17.07 -2.45
N TYR A 122 -2.14 -17.52 -3.58
CA TYR A 122 -0.79 -17.17 -4.01
C TYR A 122 -0.73 -17.06 -5.53
N VAL A 123 0.33 -16.42 -6.00
CA VAL A 123 0.61 -16.28 -7.43
C VAL A 123 2.06 -16.65 -7.67
N ASP A 124 2.28 -17.48 -8.68
CA ASP A 124 3.59 -17.77 -9.23
C ASP A 124 3.79 -16.91 -10.48
N SER A 125 4.80 -16.04 -10.48
CA SER A 125 5.03 -15.07 -11.55
C SER A 125 6.47 -15.17 -12.06
N THR A 126 6.67 -14.98 -13.37
CA THR A 126 7.99 -14.89 -13.99
C THR A 126 8.00 -13.67 -14.89
N GLN A 127 8.41 -12.53 -14.36
CA GLN A 127 8.42 -11.25 -15.05
C GLN A 127 9.81 -10.92 -15.61
N PRO A 128 9.87 -10.31 -16.81
CA PRO A 128 11.14 -9.89 -17.40
C PRO A 128 11.85 -8.88 -16.50
N ASP A 129 13.17 -8.77 -16.65
CA ASP A 129 13.95 -7.79 -15.88
C ASP A 129 13.77 -6.38 -16.44
N SER A 130 12.78 -5.67 -15.91
CA SER A 130 12.38 -4.32 -16.34
C SER A 130 11.77 -3.53 -15.18
N THR A 131 11.47 -2.25 -15.41
CA THR A 131 11.01 -1.33 -14.36
C THR A 131 9.53 -0.99 -14.41
N SER A 132 8.85 -1.12 -15.56
CA SER A 132 7.40 -0.90 -15.64
C SER A 132 6.64 -2.04 -14.93
N VAL A 133 5.54 -1.71 -14.27
CA VAL A 133 4.62 -2.70 -13.69
C VAL A 133 4.05 -3.60 -14.79
N LYS A 134 3.94 -4.89 -14.49
CA LYS A 134 3.48 -5.93 -15.41
C LYS A 134 2.11 -6.47 -15.03
N THR A 135 1.95 -6.77 -13.76
CA THR A 135 0.77 -7.43 -13.21
C THR A 135 0.49 -6.88 -11.83
N TYR A 136 -0.80 -6.84 -11.45
CA TYR A 136 -1.25 -6.56 -10.08
C TYR A 136 -2.19 -7.65 -9.59
N PRO A 137 -1.75 -8.92 -9.48
CA PRO A 137 -2.59 -9.97 -8.90
C PRO A 137 -3.00 -9.55 -7.49
N ASN A 138 -4.30 -9.60 -7.22
CA ASN A 138 -4.88 -9.00 -6.02
C ASN A 138 -6.17 -9.70 -5.60
N VAL A 139 -6.62 -9.36 -4.39
CA VAL A 139 -8.01 -9.56 -3.96
C VAL A 139 -8.64 -8.19 -3.72
N HIS A 140 -9.87 -8.00 -4.18
CA HIS A 140 -10.57 -6.73 -3.98
C HIS A 140 -12.03 -6.89 -3.56
N LYS A 141 -12.51 -5.89 -2.83
CA LYS A 141 -13.93 -5.66 -2.56
C LYS A 141 -14.44 -4.58 -3.49
N ASP A 142 -15.46 -4.89 -4.28
CA ASP A 142 -16.17 -3.91 -5.09
C ASP A 142 -17.34 -3.32 -4.31
N ILE A 143 -17.41 -1.99 -4.24
CA ILE A 143 -18.49 -1.28 -3.57
C ILE A 143 -19.57 -0.98 -4.61
N ASN A 144 -20.78 -1.50 -4.39
CA ASN A 144 -21.94 -1.30 -5.27
C ASN A 144 -21.65 -1.64 -6.74
N ASN A 145 -20.99 -2.78 -7.00
CA ASN A 145 -20.51 -3.18 -8.33
C ASN A 145 -19.65 -2.08 -8.97
N GLN A 146 -18.69 -1.56 -8.21
CA GLN A 146 -17.78 -0.47 -8.59
C GLN A 146 -18.44 0.89 -8.87
N ASN A 147 -19.75 1.06 -8.66
CA ASN A 147 -20.40 2.39 -8.69
C ASN A 147 -20.11 3.22 -7.43
N GLY A 148 -19.58 2.57 -6.39
CA GLY A 148 -19.15 3.19 -5.16
C GLY A 148 -20.26 3.73 -4.27
N LYS A 149 -19.84 4.34 -3.16
CA LYS A 149 -20.68 5.07 -2.20
C LYS A 149 -19.86 6.23 -1.65
N PRO A 150 -20.46 7.40 -1.35
CA PRO A 150 -19.69 8.55 -0.87
C PRO A 150 -18.86 8.22 0.38
N PHE A 151 -17.72 8.86 0.52
CA PHE A 151 -16.82 8.67 1.64
C PHE A 151 -17.46 9.04 2.97
N ASN A 152 -18.17 10.17 3.05
CA ASN A 152 -18.82 10.67 4.28
C ASN A 152 -19.94 9.76 4.79
N ASP A 153 -20.37 8.86 3.92
CA ASP A 153 -21.40 7.87 4.11
C ASP A 153 -20.89 6.61 4.85
N TYR A 154 -19.60 6.58 5.17
CA TYR A 154 -18.92 5.58 5.99
C TYR A 154 -18.32 6.21 7.25
N SER A 155 -18.62 5.62 8.39
CA SER A 155 -17.98 5.91 9.68
C SER A 155 -16.71 5.08 9.90
N VAL A 156 -16.64 3.89 9.29
CA VAL A 156 -15.50 2.96 9.39
C VAL A 156 -15.10 2.49 8.00
N ILE A 157 -13.80 2.48 7.72
CA ILE A 157 -13.18 1.73 6.63
C ILE A 157 -11.83 1.23 7.16
N LYS A 158 -11.80 -0.03 7.59
CA LYS A 158 -10.58 -0.68 8.11
C LYS A 158 -10.32 -1.96 7.34
N SER A 159 -9.06 -2.35 7.25
CA SER A 159 -8.68 -3.61 6.65
C SER A 159 -7.59 -4.32 7.44
N THR A 160 -7.65 -5.65 7.46
CA THR A 160 -6.53 -6.51 7.87
C THR A 160 -5.86 -7.09 6.64
N PHE A 161 -4.58 -7.39 6.76
CA PHE A 161 -3.81 -8.04 5.71
C PHE A 161 -2.74 -8.96 6.30
N ALA A 162 -2.36 -9.97 5.53
CA ALA A 162 -1.10 -10.68 5.66
C ALA A 162 -0.61 -11.12 4.27
N GLY A 163 0.35 -10.38 3.73
CA GLY A 163 0.93 -10.58 2.40
C GLY A 163 2.44 -10.61 2.45
N ARG A 164 3.07 -11.40 1.58
CA ARG A 164 4.52 -11.50 1.51
C ARG A 164 5.01 -11.61 0.08
N GLY A 165 5.79 -10.61 -0.33
CA GLY A 165 6.49 -10.61 -1.60
C GLY A 165 7.62 -11.66 -1.66
N PRO A 166 8.16 -11.93 -2.85
CA PRO A 166 9.14 -13.00 -3.04
C PRO A 166 10.54 -12.69 -2.52
N GLY A 167 10.84 -11.44 -2.16
CA GLY A 167 12.19 -11.01 -1.76
C GLY A 167 13.21 -10.98 -2.90
N VAL A 168 12.77 -11.02 -4.17
CA VAL A 168 13.62 -10.92 -5.37
C VAL A 168 12.98 -9.99 -6.40
N GLY A 169 13.78 -9.45 -7.33
CA GLY A 169 13.26 -8.56 -8.38
C GLY A 169 12.93 -7.14 -7.91
N ILE A 170 11.92 -6.55 -8.55
CA ILE A 170 11.37 -5.20 -8.31
C ILE A 170 9.85 -5.35 -8.16
N TYR A 171 9.31 -4.94 -7.02
CA TYR A 171 7.88 -5.02 -6.71
C TYR A 171 7.51 -4.14 -5.52
N ASP A 172 6.22 -3.92 -5.32
CA ASP A 172 5.63 -3.52 -4.03
C ASP A 172 4.44 -4.42 -3.69
N VAL A 173 4.13 -4.57 -2.40
CA VAL A 173 2.90 -5.19 -1.91
C VAL A 173 2.06 -4.09 -1.30
N ALA A 174 0.88 -3.85 -1.87
CA ALA A 174 0.10 -2.68 -1.55
C ALA A 174 -1.39 -2.93 -1.54
N TYR A 175 -2.05 -2.09 -0.75
CA TYR A 175 -3.44 -1.73 -1.00
C TYR A 175 -3.51 -0.84 -2.22
N ASP A 176 -4.56 -1.03 -3.01
CA ASP A 176 -4.95 -0.16 -4.12
C ASP A 176 -6.44 0.21 -3.93
N LEU A 177 -6.71 1.50 -3.72
CA LEU A 177 -8.04 2.03 -3.49
C LEU A 177 -8.44 2.93 -4.63
N TRP A 178 -9.53 2.57 -5.28
CA TRP A 178 -10.11 3.34 -6.37
C TRP A 178 -11.25 4.22 -5.89
N LEU A 179 -11.12 5.53 -6.15
CA LEU A 179 -12.02 6.58 -5.72
C LEU A 179 -12.60 7.31 -6.93
N ASN A 180 -13.89 7.67 -6.90
CA ASN A 180 -14.62 8.32 -8.01
C ASN A 180 -14.64 7.55 -9.34
N GLY A 181 -14.44 6.24 -9.29
CA GLY A 181 -14.35 5.35 -10.45
C GLY A 181 -13.36 4.24 -10.17
N VAL A 182 -13.02 3.43 -11.18
CA VAL A 182 -11.99 2.39 -11.12
C VAL A 182 -11.19 2.44 -12.41
N GLY A 183 -9.86 2.41 -12.29
CA GLY A 183 -8.94 2.45 -13.42
C GLY A 183 -8.79 3.84 -14.04
N ASN A 184 -8.49 3.87 -15.33
CA ASN A 184 -8.16 5.12 -16.00
C ASN A 184 -9.43 5.93 -16.30
N GLY A 185 -9.49 7.16 -15.79
CA GLY A 185 -10.59 8.08 -16.08
C GLY A 185 -10.35 9.46 -15.50
N ALA A 186 -10.81 10.49 -16.20
CA ALA A 186 -10.72 11.86 -15.71
C ALA A 186 -11.48 12.00 -14.37
N GLY A 187 -10.77 12.46 -13.33
CA GLY A 187 -11.34 12.66 -12.00
C GLY A 187 -11.43 11.40 -11.13
N VAL A 188 -10.97 10.24 -11.64
CA VAL A 188 -10.70 9.07 -10.81
C VAL A 188 -9.46 9.36 -9.98
N SER A 189 -9.43 8.89 -8.74
CA SER A 189 -8.25 8.98 -7.89
C SER A 189 -7.85 7.60 -7.40
N GLU A 190 -6.55 7.35 -7.35
CA GLU A 190 -5.95 6.12 -6.88
C GLU A 190 -5.19 6.41 -5.59
N LEU A 191 -5.52 5.71 -4.51
CA LEU A 191 -4.82 5.80 -3.24
C LEU A 191 -4.20 4.45 -2.92
N MET A 192 -2.88 4.38 -2.97
CA MET A 192 -2.14 3.18 -2.62
C MET A 192 -1.55 3.24 -1.21
N VAL A 193 -1.44 2.09 -0.55
CA VAL A 193 -0.72 1.95 0.72
C VAL A 193 0.27 0.79 0.62
N TRP A 194 1.55 1.10 0.43
CA TRP A 194 2.60 0.10 0.23
C TRP A 194 3.09 -0.42 1.58
N THR A 195 2.85 -1.70 1.80
CA THR A 195 3.20 -2.43 3.03
C THR A 195 4.57 -3.10 2.92
N GLU A 196 4.97 -3.49 1.72
CA GLU A 196 6.32 -3.96 1.40
C GLU A 196 6.77 -3.28 0.11
N ASN A 197 8.02 -2.85 0.02
CA ASN A 197 8.60 -2.31 -1.22
C ASN A 197 9.98 -2.90 -1.43
N ARG A 198 10.24 -3.36 -2.65
CA ARG A 198 11.55 -3.79 -3.12
C ARG A 198 11.90 -3.03 -4.39
N LYS A 199 12.71 -1.97 -4.22
CA LYS A 199 13.31 -1.17 -5.31
C LYS A 199 12.32 -0.45 -6.24
N GLN A 200 11.02 -0.51 -5.96
CA GLN A 200 10.05 0.26 -6.73
C GLN A 200 9.96 1.68 -6.18
N VAL A 201 9.59 2.61 -7.06
CA VAL A 201 9.38 4.02 -6.74
C VAL A 201 7.97 4.37 -7.20
N PRO A 202 7.11 4.96 -6.34
CA PRO A 202 5.79 5.41 -6.76
C PRO A 202 5.87 6.46 -7.86
N ALA A 203 4.77 6.64 -8.59
CA ALA A 203 4.60 7.81 -9.43
C ALA A 203 4.57 9.12 -8.61
N GLY A 204 4.82 10.24 -9.28
CA GLY A 204 4.80 11.57 -8.69
C GLY A 204 6.03 11.89 -7.82
N ASP A 205 5.83 12.82 -6.89
CA ASP A 205 6.88 13.36 -6.02
C ASP A 205 6.65 13.00 -4.56
N LYS A 206 7.74 12.80 -3.82
CA LYS A 206 7.68 12.64 -2.37
C LYS A 206 7.41 13.99 -1.71
N LEU A 207 6.25 14.12 -1.07
CA LEU A 207 5.79 15.40 -0.50
C LEU A 207 6.07 15.52 1.00
N THR A 208 5.72 14.48 1.77
CA THR A 208 5.70 14.56 3.24
C THR A 208 5.70 13.17 3.87
N THR A 209 5.43 13.10 5.17
CA THR A 209 5.25 11.84 5.91
C THR A 209 3.90 11.79 6.62
N TYR A 210 3.31 10.59 6.67
CA TYR A 210 2.15 10.27 7.48
C TYR A 210 2.55 9.25 8.56
N THR A 211 2.06 9.40 9.79
CA THR A 211 2.34 8.43 10.87
C THR A 211 1.06 8.01 11.54
N ALA A 212 0.80 6.71 11.57
CA ALA A 212 -0.35 6.11 12.23
C ALA A 212 -0.07 4.65 12.60
N GLY A 213 -0.69 4.17 13.68
CA GLY A 213 -0.58 2.76 14.09
C GLY A 213 0.85 2.30 14.42
N GLY A 214 1.76 3.22 14.77
CA GLY A 214 3.17 2.92 15.02
C GLY A 214 4.05 2.84 13.78
N PHE A 215 3.51 3.11 12.59
CA PHE A 215 4.24 3.12 11.32
C PHE A 215 4.33 4.53 10.74
N THR A 216 5.45 4.81 10.07
CA THR A 216 5.64 6.03 9.28
C THR A 216 5.67 5.68 7.81
N TYR A 217 4.95 6.47 7.02
CA TYR A 217 4.83 6.35 5.57
C TYR A 217 5.40 7.61 4.93
N ASP A 218 6.24 7.45 3.91
CA ASP A 218 6.53 8.53 2.97
C ASP A 218 5.33 8.68 2.03
N VAL A 219 4.81 9.90 1.92
CA VAL A 219 3.65 10.18 1.06
C VAL A 219 4.14 10.74 -0.27
N TRP A 220 3.76 10.08 -1.34
CA TRP A 220 3.98 10.47 -2.73
C TRP A 220 2.65 10.84 -3.37
N ALA A 221 2.66 11.80 -4.28
CA ALA A 221 1.49 12.12 -5.09
C ALA A 221 1.88 12.79 -6.40
N ASP A 222 0.98 12.77 -7.36
CA ASP A 222 1.03 13.58 -8.58
C ASP A 222 -0.19 14.52 -8.68
N ASP A 223 -0.24 15.28 -9.77
CA ASP A 223 -1.34 16.20 -10.06
C ASP A 223 -2.51 15.53 -10.83
N GLU A 224 -2.44 14.22 -11.07
CA GLU A 224 -3.41 13.43 -11.84
C GLU A 224 -4.34 12.60 -10.93
N GLY A 225 -4.17 12.68 -9.62
CA GLY A 225 -5.03 12.04 -8.63
C GLY A 225 -4.46 10.75 -8.04
N TYR A 226 -3.17 10.49 -8.21
CA TYR A 226 -2.46 9.41 -7.55
C TYR A 226 -1.90 9.85 -6.20
N VAL A 227 -2.07 9.02 -5.17
CA VAL A 227 -1.46 9.21 -3.84
C VAL A 227 -0.95 7.87 -3.31
N ALA A 228 0.32 7.78 -2.95
CA ALA A 228 0.88 6.57 -2.33
C ALA A 228 1.44 6.83 -0.93
N PHE A 229 1.04 5.99 0.02
CA PHE A 229 1.62 5.91 1.36
C PHE A 229 2.63 4.77 1.39
N VAL A 230 3.91 5.07 1.25
CA VAL A 230 4.98 4.06 1.24
C VAL A 230 5.55 3.85 2.63
N SER A 231 5.32 2.68 3.22
CA SER A 231 5.84 2.42 4.56
C SER A 231 7.37 2.41 4.60
N ARG A 232 7.96 3.08 5.59
CA ARG A 232 9.42 3.08 5.82
C ARG A 232 9.96 1.76 6.37
N SER A 233 9.07 0.91 6.85
CA SER A 233 9.38 -0.41 7.40
C SER A 233 8.44 -1.42 6.79
N THR A 234 8.96 -2.54 6.28
CA THR A 234 8.14 -3.63 5.75
C THR A 234 7.15 -4.15 6.79
N GLN A 235 5.90 -4.30 6.36
CA GLN A 235 4.80 -4.86 7.13
C GLN A 235 4.29 -6.10 6.39
N TYR A 236 4.54 -7.29 6.92
CA TYR A 236 4.03 -8.53 6.32
C TYR A 236 2.59 -8.85 6.72
N SER A 237 2.11 -8.22 7.79
CA SER A 237 0.74 -8.37 8.27
C SER A 237 0.39 -7.21 9.18
N GLY A 238 -0.89 -6.88 9.28
CA GLY A 238 -1.34 -5.86 10.21
C GLY A 238 -2.78 -5.43 9.95
N SER A 239 -3.07 -4.21 10.40
CA SER A 239 -4.35 -3.55 10.13
C SER A 239 -4.12 -2.10 9.77
N VAL A 240 -4.87 -1.61 8.80
CA VAL A 240 -4.82 -0.22 8.33
C VAL A 240 -6.17 0.46 8.52
N ASP A 241 -6.12 1.73 8.94
CA ASP A 241 -7.29 2.61 8.99
C ASP A 241 -7.37 3.40 7.68
N LEU A 242 -7.97 2.77 6.66
CA LEU A 242 -8.11 3.34 5.33
C LEU A 242 -8.97 4.61 5.36
N LYS A 243 -9.99 4.66 6.24
CA LYS A 243 -10.82 5.86 6.45
C LYS A 243 -9.95 7.04 6.86
N ALA A 244 -9.03 6.84 7.81
CA ALA A 244 -8.14 7.90 8.29
C ALA A 244 -7.12 8.34 7.22
N MET A 245 -6.58 7.41 6.43
CA MET A 245 -5.66 7.73 5.33
C MET A 245 -6.34 8.53 4.22
N ILE A 246 -7.54 8.12 3.79
CA ILE A 246 -8.35 8.89 2.82
C ILE A 246 -8.71 10.27 3.39
N ALA A 247 -9.14 10.35 4.66
CA ALA A 247 -9.46 11.63 5.31
C ALA A 247 -8.25 12.58 5.33
N TRP A 248 -7.07 12.05 5.63
CA TRP A 248 -5.83 12.82 5.64
C TRP A 248 -5.48 13.32 4.23
N ALA A 249 -5.61 12.49 3.20
CA ALA A 249 -5.34 12.88 1.82
C ALA A 249 -6.31 13.97 1.33
N ILE A 250 -7.60 13.86 1.69
CA ILE A 250 -8.61 14.93 1.47
C ILE A 250 -8.20 16.22 2.18
N GLY A 251 -7.81 16.14 3.46
CA GLY A 251 -7.39 17.31 4.24
C GLY A 251 -6.13 18.00 3.71
N LYS A 252 -5.31 17.27 2.94
CA LYS A 252 -4.14 17.82 2.22
C LYS A 252 -4.47 18.33 0.82
N GLY A 253 -5.71 18.16 0.35
CA GLY A 253 -6.11 18.52 -1.01
C GLY A 253 -5.57 17.59 -2.10
N LEU A 254 -5.03 16.43 -1.73
CA LEU A 254 -4.50 15.44 -2.68
C LEU A 254 -5.62 14.58 -3.30
N ILE A 255 -6.73 14.44 -2.58
CA ILE A 255 -7.95 13.75 -3.03
C ILE A 255 -9.12 14.73 -2.92
N PRO A 256 -10.04 14.80 -3.92
CA PRO A 256 -11.20 15.66 -3.86
C PRO A 256 -12.08 15.41 -2.62
N PRO A 257 -12.84 16.41 -2.14
CA PRO A 257 -13.71 16.23 -0.99
C PRO A 257 -14.85 15.23 -1.28
N ASN A 258 -15.14 14.38 -0.28
CA ASN A 258 -16.22 13.38 -0.31
C ASN A 258 -16.23 12.49 -1.58
N PRO A 259 -15.10 11.84 -1.94
CA PRO A 259 -15.07 10.97 -3.11
C PRO A 259 -15.98 9.76 -2.90
N THR A 260 -16.42 9.11 -3.97
CA THR A 260 -16.99 7.76 -3.83
C THR A 260 -15.87 6.75 -3.59
N ILE A 261 -16.11 5.78 -2.71
CA ILE A 261 -15.23 4.61 -2.53
C ILE A 261 -15.75 3.51 -3.46
N ASN A 262 -15.00 3.12 -4.48
CA ASN A 262 -15.47 2.23 -5.54
C ASN A 262 -14.88 0.82 -5.42
N GLN A 263 -13.59 0.71 -5.07
CA GLN A 263 -12.91 -0.56 -4.87
C GLN A 263 -11.84 -0.44 -3.77
N ILE A 264 -11.65 -1.51 -3.00
CA ILE A 264 -10.53 -1.67 -2.05
C ILE A 264 -9.86 -3.00 -2.35
N GLY A 265 -8.65 -2.94 -2.92
CA GLY A 265 -7.81 -4.09 -3.28
C GLY A 265 -6.57 -4.22 -2.40
N TYR A 266 -6.00 -5.42 -2.37
CA TYR A 266 -4.67 -5.68 -1.82
C TYR A 266 -3.99 -6.80 -2.61
N GLY A 267 -2.72 -6.58 -2.97
CA GLY A 267 -1.99 -7.44 -3.90
C GLY A 267 -0.53 -7.08 -4.01
N ILE A 268 0.09 -7.51 -5.11
CA ILE A 268 1.50 -7.22 -5.44
C ILE A 268 1.59 -6.64 -6.85
N GLU A 269 2.26 -5.51 -7.02
CA GLU A 269 2.67 -5.05 -8.35
C GLU A 269 4.03 -5.66 -8.68
N PHE A 270 4.09 -6.52 -9.69
CA PHE A 270 5.37 -7.02 -10.18
C PHE A 270 5.89 -6.15 -11.33
N CYS A 271 7.07 -5.54 -11.17
CA CYS A 271 7.82 -4.97 -12.30
C CYS A 271 8.79 -5.98 -12.91
N SER A 272 9.48 -6.74 -12.04
CA SER A 272 10.49 -7.71 -12.40
C SER A 272 10.58 -8.81 -11.33
N THR A 273 10.80 -10.05 -11.75
CA THR A 273 11.21 -11.15 -10.87
C THR A 273 12.67 -11.54 -11.10
N GLY A 274 13.43 -10.69 -11.80
CA GLY A 274 14.78 -10.98 -12.29
C GLY A 274 14.81 -12.03 -13.40
N GLY A 275 13.69 -12.22 -14.12
CA GLY A 275 13.53 -13.27 -15.15
C GLY A 275 13.32 -14.68 -14.61
N GLY A 276 13.38 -14.88 -13.29
CA GLY A 276 13.16 -16.17 -12.64
C GLY A 276 11.75 -16.32 -12.08
N LYS A 277 11.33 -17.55 -11.80
CA LYS A 277 10.05 -17.80 -11.12
C LYS A 277 10.11 -17.28 -9.69
N ALA A 278 9.13 -16.46 -9.31
CA ALA A 278 8.95 -15.91 -7.98
C ALA A 278 7.51 -16.10 -7.49
N ARG A 279 7.30 -16.03 -6.17
CA ARG A 279 5.99 -16.24 -5.55
C ARG A 279 5.64 -15.13 -4.57
N PHE A 280 4.42 -14.60 -4.73
CA PHE A 280 3.73 -13.84 -3.69
C PHE A 280 2.69 -14.73 -3.00
N THR A 281 2.44 -14.50 -1.71
CA THR A 281 1.42 -15.22 -0.94
C THR A 281 0.63 -14.26 -0.07
N LEU A 282 -0.69 -14.45 -0.05
CA LEU A 282 -1.64 -13.79 0.82
C LEU A 282 -2.32 -14.83 1.71
N SER A 283 -2.38 -14.55 3.01
CA SER A 283 -2.94 -15.47 4.03
C SER A 283 -3.96 -14.83 4.97
N ASP A 284 -4.15 -13.52 4.87
CA ASP A 284 -5.23 -12.77 5.49
C ASP A 284 -5.58 -11.55 4.63
N PHE A 285 -6.88 -11.27 4.50
CA PHE A 285 -7.40 -10.03 3.96
C PHE A 285 -8.84 -9.87 4.47
N SER A 286 -9.19 -8.68 4.94
CA SER A 286 -10.58 -8.36 5.25
C SER A 286 -10.84 -6.87 5.10
N VAL A 287 -12.07 -6.49 4.80
CA VAL A 287 -12.51 -5.09 4.76
C VAL A 287 -13.75 -4.94 5.62
N THR A 288 -13.65 -4.10 6.66
CA THR A 288 -14.76 -3.73 7.55
C THR A 288 -15.22 -2.31 7.23
N MET A 289 -16.49 -2.17 6.86
CA MET A 289 -17.11 -0.89 6.51
C MET A 289 -18.50 -0.75 7.14
N SER A 290 -18.82 0.44 7.66
CA SER A 290 -20.14 0.78 8.24
C SER A 290 -20.45 2.25 8.15
#